data_AF-A0A3Q7IXI0-F1
#
_entry.id   AF-A0A3Q7IXI0-F1
#
_cell.length_a   1.000
_cell.length_b   1.000
_cell.length_c   1.000
_cell.angle_alpha   90.00
_cell.angle_beta   90.00
_cell.angle_gamma   90.00
#
_symmetry.space_group_name_H-M   'P 1'
#
loop_
_entity.id
_entity.type
_entity.pdbx_description
1 polymer ?
#
loop_
_entity_poly.entity_id
_entity_poly.type
_entity_poly.pdbx_seq_one_letter_code
_entity_poly.pdbx_strand_id
1 'polypeptide(L)'
;GIDVAQSVHGIVISQKKYALDIFEDADWAGSPSDRRSTSGYCVLIRGNLISWKSKKQVVIARSSAEAESRAMELTTCEIIWLR
;
A
#
# COMPACT_ATOMS: atom_id res chain seq x y z
N GLY A 1 -12.22 8.23 -13.53
CA GLY A 1 -11.82 8.88 -12.27
C GLY A 1 -10.59 8.18 -11.75
N ILE A 2 -10.23 8.43 -10.49
CA ILE A 2 -9.44 7.49 -9.71
C ILE A 2 -10.45 6.46 -9.19
N ASP A 3 -10.19 5.19 -9.41
CA ASP A 3 -11.00 4.07 -8.96
C ASP A 3 -10.26 3.39 -7.79
N VAL A 4 -10.91 3.22 -6.65
CA VAL A 4 -10.33 2.56 -5.46
C VAL A 4 -11.16 1.32 -5.16
N ALA A 5 -10.50 0.17 -5.03
CA ALA A 5 -11.13 -1.11 -4.74
C ALA A 5 -10.38 -1.84 -3.63
N GLN A 6 -11.11 -2.39 -2.66
CA GLN A 6 -10.54 -3.29 -1.65
C GLN A 6 -10.64 -4.73 -2.14
N SER A 7 -9.57 -5.49 -1.93
CA SER A 7 -9.43 -6.91 -2.22
C SER A 7 -9.08 -7.66 -0.94
N VAL A 8 -9.19 -9.00 -0.98
CA VAL A 8 -8.69 -9.89 0.09
C VAL A 8 -7.18 -9.78 0.31
N HIS A 9 -6.45 -9.24 -0.66
CA HIS A 9 -4.99 -9.08 -0.62
C HIS A 9 -4.56 -7.60 -0.53
N GLY A 10 -5.45 -6.71 -0.05
CA GLY A 10 -5.15 -5.29 0.16
C GLY A 10 -5.96 -4.34 -0.72
N ILE A 11 -5.45 -3.12 -0.92
CA ILE A 11 -6.14 -2.02 -1.61
C ILE A 11 -5.53 -1.79 -2.99
N VAL A 12 -6.39 -1.57 -3.99
CA VAL A 12 -6.01 -1.22 -5.36
C VAL A 12 -6.49 0.17 -5.71
N ILE A 13 -5.59 1.01 -6.21
CA ILE A 13 -5.91 2.35 -6.72
C ILE A 13 -5.53 2.40 -8.20
N SER A 14 -6.53 2.59 -9.06
CA SER A 14 -6.35 2.61 -10.52
C SER A 14 -6.73 3.98 -11.11
N GLN A 15 -5.90 4.47 -12.02
CA GLN A 15 -6.16 5.71 -12.77
C GLN A 15 -6.00 5.49 -14.28
N LYS A 16 -7.14 5.44 -14.97
CA LYS A 16 -7.21 5.17 -16.42
C LYS A 16 -6.43 6.14 -17.29
N LYS A 17 -6.38 7.44 -16.93
CA LYS A 17 -5.70 8.48 -17.74
C LYS A 17 -4.20 8.21 -17.93
N TYR A 18 -3.54 7.65 -16.91
CA TYR A 18 -2.11 7.37 -16.95
C TYR A 18 -1.81 5.87 -17.04
N ALA A 19 -2.85 5.02 -17.15
CA ALA A 19 -2.73 3.57 -17.00
C ALA A 19 -1.90 3.22 -15.75
N LEU A 20 -2.18 3.90 -14.65
CA LEU A 20 -1.50 3.78 -13.37
C LEU A 20 -2.31 2.83 -12.50
N ASP A 21 -1.68 1.77 -12.01
CA ASP A 21 -2.26 0.85 -11.03
C ASP A 21 -1.33 0.77 -9.83
N ILE A 22 -1.89 0.99 -8.64
CA ILE A 22 -1.17 0.90 -7.38
C ILE A 22 -1.81 -0.20 -6.56
N PHE A 23 -1.01 -1.15 -6.13
CA PHE A 23 -1.40 -2.18 -5.18
C PHE A 23 -0.75 -1.86 -3.85
N GLU A 24 -1.50 -1.98 -2.77
CA GLU A 24 -1.04 -1.77 -1.41
C GLU A 24 -1.56 -2.93 -0.56
N ASP A 25 -0.71 -3.46 0.32
CA ASP A 25 -1.08 -4.51 1.26
C ASP A 25 -0.38 -4.26 2.61
N ALA A 26 -1.09 -4.54 3.69
CA ALA A 26 -0.57 -4.39 5.04
C ALA A 26 -0.96 -5.59 5.90
N ASP A 27 0.04 -6.29 6.44
CA ASP A 27 -0.22 -7.31 7.44
C ASP A 27 -0.67 -6.66 8.76
N TRP A 28 -1.44 -7.38 9.58
CA TRP A 28 -1.74 -6.96 10.94
C TRP A 28 -0.94 -7.78 11.94
N ALA A 29 -0.06 -7.11 12.68
CA ALA A 29 0.78 -7.71 13.69
C ALA A 29 1.55 -8.95 13.20
N GLY A 30 1.98 -8.95 11.93
CA GLY A 30 2.62 -10.09 11.28
C GLY A 30 4.00 -10.45 11.86
N SER A 31 4.64 -9.51 12.57
CA SER A 31 5.90 -9.75 13.25
C SER A 31 5.73 -10.37 14.64
N PRO A 32 6.24 -11.59 14.91
CA PRO A 32 6.08 -12.26 16.21
C PRO A 32 6.79 -11.57 17.37
N SER A 33 7.86 -10.82 17.10
CA SER A 33 8.73 -10.23 18.14
C SER A 33 8.19 -8.91 18.69
N ASP A 34 7.66 -8.06 17.83
CA ASP A 34 7.24 -6.69 18.17
C ASP A 34 5.78 -6.40 17.78
N ARG A 35 5.06 -7.37 17.19
CA ARG A 35 3.67 -7.25 16.75
C ARG A 35 3.45 -6.07 15.78
N ARG A 36 4.51 -5.59 15.12
CA ARG A 36 4.42 -4.49 14.16
C ARG A 36 3.99 -5.02 12.81
N SER A 37 3.13 -4.23 12.17
CA SER A 37 2.64 -4.49 10.82
C SER A 37 3.73 -4.28 9.78
N THR A 38 3.67 -4.99 8.66
CA THR A 38 4.48 -4.75 7.46
C THR A 38 3.56 -4.28 6.36
N SER A 39 3.85 -3.10 5.81
CA SER A 39 3.13 -2.54 4.66
C SER A 39 3.98 -2.66 3.41
N GLY A 40 3.38 -3.00 2.28
CA GLY A 40 4.01 -2.99 0.97
C GLY A 40 3.14 -2.33 -0.08
N TYR A 41 3.78 -1.77 -1.10
CA TYR A 41 3.08 -1.30 -2.29
C TYR A 41 3.84 -1.62 -3.56
N CYS A 42 3.10 -1.67 -4.67
CA CYS A 42 3.60 -1.80 -6.03
C CYS A 42 2.93 -0.74 -6.91
N VAL A 43 3.72 -0.02 -7.69
CA VAL A 43 3.26 0.98 -8.67
C VAL A 43 3.54 0.46 -10.06
N LEU A 44 2.47 0.28 -10.83
CA LEU A 44 2.52 -0.18 -12.22
C LEU A 44 2.09 0.94 -13.16
N ILE A 45 2.80 1.10 -14.28
CA ILE A 45 2.39 1.96 -15.39
C ILE A 45 2.25 1.09 -16.63
N ARG A 46 1.05 1.07 -17.22
CA ARG A 46 0.69 0.24 -18.37
C ARG A 46 1.02 -1.25 -18.13
N GLY A 47 0.82 -1.72 -16.90
CA GLY A 47 1.13 -3.09 -16.49
C GLY A 47 2.61 -3.39 -16.22
N ASN A 48 3.51 -2.41 -16.32
CA ASN A 48 4.93 -2.59 -15.97
C ASN A 48 5.18 -2.12 -14.55
N LEU A 49 5.83 -2.93 -13.72
CA LEU A 49 6.24 -2.55 -12.36
C LEU A 49 7.36 -1.50 -12.44
N ILE A 50 7.09 -0.29 -11.95
CA ILE A 50 8.04 0.83 -11.98
C ILE A 50 8.68 1.05 -10.61
N SER A 51 7.90 0.85 -9.54
CA SER A 51 8.35 1.04 -8.17
C SER A 51 7.64 0.07 -7.24
N TRP A 52 8.35 -0.41 -6.24
CA TRP A 52 7.79 -1.22 -5.18
C TRP A 52 8.58 -0.98 -3.90
N LYS A 53 7.92 -1.16 -2.76
CA LYS A 53 8.55 -1.04 -1.46
C LYS A 53 7.82 -1.92 -0.48
N SER A 54 8.56 -2.49 0.47
CA SER A 54 7.98 -3.11 1.66
C SER A 54 8.70 -2.54 2.87
N LYS A 55 7.93 -2.16 3.88
CA LYS A 55 8.44 -1.48 5.07
C LYS A 55 7.65 -1.92 6.30
N LYS A 56 8.39 -2.24 7.36
CA LYS A 56 7.80 -2.45 8.68
C LYS A 56 7.27 -1.12 9.23
N GLN A 57 6.02 -1.09 9.65
CA GLN A 57 5.42 0.06 10.31
C GLN A 57 6.18 0.34 11.61
N VAL A 58 6.36 1.62 11.93
CA VAL A 58 7.10 2.04 13.13
C VAL A 58 6.28 1.78 14.40
N VAL A 59 4.96 1.87 14.27
CA VAL A 59 3.97 1.73 15.35
C VAL A 59 3.20 0.42 15.19
N ILE A 60 2.75 -0.13 16.31
CA ILE A 60 1.88 -1.31 16.34
C ILE A 60 0.45 -0.87 16.00
N ALA A 61 -0.10 -1.42 14.91
CA ALA A 61 -1.49 -1.21 14.55
C ALA A 61 -2.43 -2.02 15.46
N ARG A 62 -3.56 -1.42 15.85
CA ARG A 62 -4.55 -2.05 16.74
C ARG A 62 -5.60 -2.86 15.97
N SER A 63 -5.67 -2.69 14.65
CA SER A 63 -6.54 -3.45 13.75
C SER A 63 -5.92 -3.55 12.34
N SER A 64 -6.44 -4.45 11.50
CA SER A 64 -6.07 -4.52 10.08
C SER A 64 -6.41 -3.24 9.34
N ALA A 65 -7.60 -2.66 9.57
CA ALA A 65 -8.00 -1.40 8.96
C ALA A 65 -7.06 -0.24 9.31
N GLU A 66 -6.56 -0.18 10.55
CA GLU A 66 -5.54 0.81 10.93
C GLU A 66 -4.21 0.56 10.20
N ALA A 67 -3.80 -0.71 10.07
CA ALA A 67 -2.60 -1.08 9.34
C ALA A 67 -2.68 -0.68 7.85
N GLU A 68 -3.79 -0.98 7.18
CA GLU A 68 -4.08 -0.60 5.80
C GLU A 68 -4.12 0.93 5.64
N SER A 69 -4.81 1.65 6.52
CA SER A 69 -4.89 3.13 6.43
C SER A 69 -3.51 3.79 6.56
N ARG A 70 -2.67 3.30 7.48
CA ARG A 70 -1.29 3.78 7.63
C ARG A 70 -0.43 3.46 6.42
N ALA A 71 -0.64 2.30 5.81
CA ALA A 71 0.07 1.90 4.63
C ALA A 71 -0.33 2.72 3.39
N MET A 72 -1.62 3.07 3.28
CA MET A 72 -2.13 3.99 2.26
C MET A 72 -1.50 5.39 2.37
N GLU A 73 -1.38 5.94 3.59
CA GLU A 73 -0.72 7.23 3.82
C GLU A 73 0.74 7.20 3.32
N LEU A 74 1.50 6.18 3.70
CA LEU A 74 2.90 6.01 3.28
C LEU A 74 3.01 5.87 1.76
N THR A 75 2.17 5.04 1.17
CA THR A 75 2.14 4.80 -0.28
C THR A 75 1.82 6.08 -1.05
N THR A 76 0.85 6.87 -0.56
CA THR A 76 0.47 8.15 -1.17
C THR A 76 1.63 9.16 -1.13
N CYS A 77 2.34 9.25 -0.01
CA CYS A 77 3.53 10.10 0.09
C CYS A 77 4.57 9.71 -0.96
N GLU A 78 4.91 8.42 -1.08
CA GLU A 78 5.92 7.96 -2.04
C GLU A 78 5.48 8.19 -3.49
N ILE A 79 4.19 8.03 -3.82
CA ILE A 79 3.66 8.31 -5.16
C ILE A 79 3.74 9.82 -5.49
N ILE A 80 3.43 10.69 -4.53
CA ILE A 80 3.58 12.14 -4.72
C ILE A 80 5.04 12.49 -4.99
N TRP A 81 6.00 11.81 -4.36
CA TRP A 81 7.43 11.99 -4.63
C TRP A 81 7.88 11.46 -5.99
N LEU A 82 7.20 10.47 -6.57
CA LEU A 82 7.50 9.92 -7.89
C LEU A 82 6.96 10.77 -9.06
N ARG A 83 6.14 11.78 -8.77
CA ARG A 83 5.62 12.74 -9.75
C ARG A 83 6.69 13.76 -10.16
#